data_AF-A0A846YKR0-F1
#
_entry.id   AF-A0A846YKR0-F1
#
_cell.length_a   1.000
_cell.length_b   1.000
_cell.length_c   1.000
_cell.angle_alpha   90.00
_cell.angle_beta   90.00
_cell.angle_gamma   90.00
#
_symmetry.space_group_name_H-M   'P 1'
#
loop_
_entity.id
_entity.type
_entity.pdbx_description
1 polymer ?
#
loop_
_entity_poly.entity_id
_entity_poly.type
_entity_poly.pdbx_seq_one_letter_code
_entity_poly.pdbx_strand_id
1 'polypeptide(L)' 'MAEGQLSPQSSDDVPVSTPLQRAAGRLQSALPEGWQVEVVDAADGSPDGGQILRALLVTE' A
#
# COMPACT_ATOMS: atom_id res chain seq x y z
N MET A 1 18.89 41.51 -4.38
CA MET A 1 18.90 41.04 -2.98
C MET A 1 18.23 39.67 -2.96
N ALA A 2 18.82 38.71 -2.26
CA ALA A 2 18.68 37.28 -2.51
C ALA A 2 17.29 36.72 -2.15
N GLU A 3 16.62 36.10 -3.12
CA GLU A 3 15.59 35.09 -2.85
C GLU A 3 16.22 33.72 -3.11
N GLY A 4 17.07 33.31 -2.17
CA GLY A 4 17.38 31.89 -2.00
C GLY A 4 16.15 31.24 -1.40
N GLN A 5 15.08 31.11 -2.20
CA GLN A 5 13.94 30.27 -1.86
C GLN A 5 14.49 28.85 -1.85
N LEU A 6 14.87 28.38 -0.67
CA LEU A 6 15.09 26.99 -0.38
C LEU A 6 13.84 26.25 -0.86
N SER A 7 13.93 25.63 -2.03
CA SER A 7 13.02 24.54 -2.38
C SER A 7 12.96 23.64 -1.15
N PRO A 8 11.79 23.30 -0.59
CA PRO A 8 11.72 22.18 0.33
C PRO A 8 12.15 20.95 -0.48
N GLN A 9 13.45 20.65 -0.42
CA GLN A 9 14.04 19.48 -1.04
C GLN A 9 13.47 18.28 -0.28
N SER A 10 12.61 17.54 -0.96
CA SER A 10 12.36 16.11 -0.73
C SER A 10 12.23 15.69 0.73
N SER A 11 11.06 15.88 1.31
CA SER A 11 10.62 15.10 2.46
C SER A 11 9.10 15.02 2.40
N ASP A 12 8.59 14.10 1.59
CA ASP A 12 7.46 13.20 1.91
C ASP A 12 7.05 12.35 0.68
N ASP A 13 8.01 11.78 -0.07
CA ASP A 13 7.72 10.62 -0.94
C ASP A 13 8.31 9.36 -0.30
N VAL A 14 8.26 9.30 1.02
CA VAL A 14 8.09 8.00 1.66
C VAL A 14 6.63 7.72 1.41
N PRO A 15 6.24 6.75 0.56
CA PRO A 15 4.83 6.37 0.49
C PRO A 15 4.47 6.02 1.92
N VAL A 16 3.71 6.91 2.57
CA VAL A 16 3.24 6.72 3.94
C VAL A 16 2.49 5.41 3.84
N SER A 17 3.16 4.32 4.21
CA SER A 17 2.66 2.98 3.95
C SER A 17 1.35 2.96 4.68
N THR A 18 0.27 3.03 3.91
CA THR A 18 -1.05 3.20 4.49
C THR A 18 -1.21 2.05 5.48
N PRO A 19 -1.97 2.22 6.58
CA PRO A 19 -2.17 1.13 7.54
C PRO A 19 -2.48 -0.21 6.84
N LEU A 20 -3.17 -0.13 5.70
CA LEU A 20 -3.45 -1.23 4.80
C LEU A 20 -2.23 -1.79 4.04
N GLN A 21 -1.37 -0.97 3.44
CA GLN A 21 -0.11 -1.46 2.84
C GLN A 21 0.81 -2.12 3.87
N ARG A 22 0.89 -1.60 5.10
CA ARG A 22 1.63 -2.29 6.16
C ARG A 22 1.01 -3.63 6.51
N ALA A 23 -0.32 -3.70 6.58
CA ALA A 23 -1.02 -4.96 6.75
C ALA A 23 -0.79 -5.92 5.58
N ALA A 24 -0.72 -5.41 4.34
CA ALA A 24 -0.40 -6.20 3.14
C ALA A 24 0.98 -6.84 3.26
N GLY A 25 2.02 -6.06 3.58
CA GLY A 25 3.38 -6.58 3.76
C GLY A 25 3.48 -7.60 4.90
N ARG A 26 2.77 -7.37 6.01
CA ARG A 26 2.70 -8.35 7.12
C ARG A 26 2.01 -9.64 6.70
N LEU A 27 0.91 -9.54 5.95
CA LEU A 27 0.18 -10.69 5.45
C LEU A 27 1.03 -11.48 4.44
N GLN A 28 1.69 -10.78 3.52
CA GLN A 28 2.59 -11.39 2.54
C GLN A 28 3.74 -12.15 3.20
N SER A 29 4.35 -11.58 4.25
CA SER A 29 5.42 -12.27 5.00
C SER A 29 4.94 -13.48 5.80
N ALA A 30 3.64 -13.59 6.09
CA ALA A 30 3.06 -14.72 6.82
C ALA A 30 2.55 -15.83 5.89
N LEU A 31 2.42 -15.56 4.59
CA LEU A 31 1.95 -16.54 3.62
C LEU A 31 3.12 -17.40 3.09
N PRO A 32 2.84 -18.64 2.65
CA PRO A 32 3.83 -19.48 1.98
C PRO A 32 4.34 -18.87 0.67
N GLU A 33 5.46 -19.38 0.18
CA GLU A 33 5.94 -19.06 -1.17
C GLU A 33 4.87 -19.31 -2.24
N GLY A 34 4.87 -18.47 -3.29
CA GLY A 34 3.85 -18.48 -4.33
C GLY A 34 2.59 -17.69 -4.00
N TRP A 35 2.45 -17.12 -2.80
CA TRP A 35 1.33 -16.23 -2.49
C TRP A 35 1.71 -14.75 -2.66
N GLN A 36 0.82 -13.99 -3.29
CA GLN A 36 0.91 -12.54 -3.43
C GLN A 36 -0.27 -11.87 -2.74
N VAL A 37 -0.02 -10.72 -2.07
CA VAL A 37 -1.07 -9.91 -1.44
C VAL A 37 -1.22 -8.62 -2.21
N GLU A 38 -2.45 -8.31 -2.61
CA GLU A 38 -2.82 -7.08 -3.31
C GLU A 38 -3.82 -6.28 -2.48
N VAL A 39 -3.71 -4.96 -2.57
CA VAL A 39 -4.71 -4.04 -2.05
C VAL A 39 -5.69 -3.76 -3.18
N VAL A 40 -6.96 -4.09 -3.00
CA VAL A 40 -8.01 -3.86 -4.00
C VAL A 40 -9.17 -3.11 -3.37
N ASP A 41 -9.85 -2.25 -4.13
CA ASP A 41 -11.09 -1.65 -3.67
C ASP A 41 -12.15 -2.74 -3.47
N ALA A 42 -12.86 -2.68 -2.34
CA ALA A 42 -13.99 -3.58 -2.12
C ALA A 42 -15.07 -3.29 -3.18
N ALA A 43 -15.59 -4.34 -3.80
CA ALA A 43 -16.63 -4.23 -4.81
C ALA A 43 -17.83 -3.42 -4.30
N ASP A 44 -18.49 -2.72 -5.22
CA ASP A 44 -19.71 -1.93 -4.97
C ASP A 44 -20.76 -2.82 -4.29
N GLY A 45 -20.92 -2.64 -2.97
CA GLY A 45 -21.76 -3.50 -2.14
C GLY A 45 -21.15 -3.86 -0.79
N SER A 46 -19.85 -3.61 -0.58
CA SER A 46 -19.27 -3.65 0.77
C SER A 46 -19.77 -2.44 1.58
N PRO A 47 -20.36 -2.66 2.78
CA PRO A 47 -20.92 -1.57 3.58
C PRO A 47 -19.88 -0.51 3.98
N ASP A 48 -18.59 -0.86 3.95
CA ASP A 48 -17.48 0.00 4.32
C ASP A 48 -16.83 0.74 3.14
N GLY A 49 -17.22 0.47 1.88
CA GLY A 49 -16.73 1.19 0.69
C GLY A 49 -15.20 1.42 0.67
N GLY A 50 -14.43 0.44 1.15
CA GLY A 50 -13.03 0.60 1.50
C GLY A 50 -12.10 -0.34 0.76
N GLN A 51 -10.80 -0.11 0.89
CA GLN A 51 -9.78 -0.99 0.33
C GLN A 51 -9.62 -2.25 1.21
N ILE A 52 -9.51 -3.41 0.58
CA ILE A 52 -9.32 -4.72 1.21
C ILE A 52 -8.01 -5.37 0.76
N LEU A 53 -7.53 -6.33 1.54
CA LEU A 53 -6.39 -7.17 1.17
C LEU A 53 -6.86 -8.46 0.54
N ARG A 54 -6.31 -8.79 -0.63
CA ARG A 54 -6.58 -10.02 -1.36
C ARG A 54 -5.30 -10.84 -1.46
N ALA A 55 -5.33 -12.07 -0.95
CA ALA A 55 -4.24 -13.03 -1.12
C ALA A 55 -4.54 -13.93 -2.32
N LEU A 56 -3.58 -14.05 -3.24
CA LEU A 56 -3.69 -14.82 -4.47
C LEU A 56 -2.53 -15.80 -4.54
N LEU A 57 -2.82 -17.05 -4.86
CA LEU A 57 -1.79 -18.03 -5.19
C LEU A 57 -1.36 -17.79 -6.64
N VAL A 58 -0.13 -17.32 -6.81
CA VAL A 58 0.56 -17.18 -8.09
C VAL A 58 1.20 -18.54 -8.39
N THR A 59 0.49 -19.34 -9.18
CA THR A 59 1.03 -20.54 -9.81
C THR A 59 1.54 -20.14 -11.18
N GLU A 60 2.86 -20.12 -11.35
CA GLU A 60 3.52 -20.04 -12.68
C GLU A 60 3.30 -21.34 -13.47
#